data_AF-A0A4C1SYP2-F1
#
_entry.id   AF-A0A4C1SYP2-F1
#
_cell.length_a   1.000
_cell.length_b   1.000
_cell.length_c   1.000
_cell.angle_alpha   90.00
_cell.angle_beta   90.00
_cell.angle_gamma   90.00
#
_symmetry.space_group_name_H-M   'P 1'
#
loop_
_entity.id
_entity.type
_entity.pdbx_description
1 polymer ?
#
loop_
_entity_poly.entity_id
_entity_poly.type
_entity_poly.pdbx_seq_one_letter_code
_entity_poly.pdbx_strand_id
1 'polypeptide(L)'
;MSSLLSALPECHCSFFIISGLFNGNPKKFWIRLTKVDDSIRIQYSTNSLTWPLLRLCPFPKADSYFVGVMCCTPERKGLEVKFSDVRVTRPLGKDLHDLS
;
A
#
# COMPACT_ATOMS: atom_id res chain seq x y z
N MET A 1 22.77 -11.64 -8.12
CA MET A 1 21.64 -12.16 -8.91
C MET A 1 20.59 -11.04 -8.98
N SER A 2 20.81 -9.93 -9.68
CA SER A 2 20.62 -9.74 -11.13
C SER A 2 19.44 -10.52 -11.70
N SER A 3 18.27 -9.90 -11.79
CA SER A 3 17.31 -10.15 -12.87
C SER A 3 16.33 -8.97 -13.01
N LEU A 4 16.57 -8.17 -14.06
CA LEU A 4 15.63 -7.42 -14.89
C LEU A 4 14.39 -6.80 -14.22
N LEU A 5 14.49 -5.51 -13.88
CA LEU A 5 13.39 -4.57 -14.15
C LEU A 5 13.63 -3.97 -15.54
N SER A 6 13.05 -4.58 -16.56
CA SER A 6 12.86 -3.89 -17.84
C SER A 6 11.87 -2.75 -17.61
N ALA A 7 12.30 -1.54 -18.00
CA ALA A 7 11.56 -0.30 -17.92
C ALA A 7 10.11 -0.45 -18.39
N LEU A 8 9.16 -0.19 -17.49
CA LEU A 8 7.81 0.22 -17.86
C LEU A 8 7.76 1.75 -17.77
N PRO A 9 7.09 2.41 -18.74
CA PRO A 9 7.07 3.86 -18.86
C PRO A 9 6.50 4.45 -17.57
N GLU A 10 7.16 5.49 -17.08
CA GLU A 10 6.95 6.24 -15.85
C GLU A 10 5.51 6.23 -15.33
N CYS A 11 5.12 5.14 -14.66
CA CYS A 11 4.00 5.15 -13.74
C CYS A 11 4.54 5.84 -12.50
N HIS A 12 4.46 7.17 -12.49
CA HIS A 12 4.72 8.02 -11.34
C HIS A 12 3.68 7.65 -10.26
N CYS A 13 3.89 6.51 -9.60
CA CYS A 13 3.20 6.13 -8.39
C CYS A 13 3.85 6.98 -7.30
N SER A 14 3.51 8.28 -7.32
CA SER A 14 3.97 9.25 -6.34
C SER A 14 3.90 8.57 -4.99
N PHE A 15 5.07 8.45 -4.36
CA PHE A 15 5.28 7.94 -3.01
C PHE A 15 3.99 8.09 -2.20
N PHE A 16 3.51 7.02 -1.57
CA PHE A 16 2.38 7.10 -0.65
C PHE A 16 2.77 7.96 0.55
N ILE A 17 2.83 9.28 0.36
CA ILE A 17 2.99 10.26 1.40
C ILE A 17 1.65 10.28 2.11
N ILE A 18 1.67 9.69 3.29
CA ILE A 18 0.58 9.70 4.24
C ILE A 18 0.93 10.84 5.19
N SER A 19 0.38 12.02 4.93
CA SER A 19 0.51 13.16 5.82
C SER A 19 -0.51 13.02 6.95
N GLY A 20 -0.06 12.56 8.12
CA GLY A 20 -0.92 12.41 9.30
C GLY A 20 -0.13 11.93 10.51
N LEU A 21 -0.63 12.22 11.71
CA LEU A 21 -0.05 11.68 12.94
C LEU A 21 -0.32 10.17 12.99
N PHE A 22 0.74 9.37 13.06
CA PHE A 22 0.62 7.93 13.24
C PHE A 22 0.72 7.59 14.73
N ASN A 23 -0.43 7.33 15.36
CA ASN A 23 -0.53 7.08 16.81
C ASN A 23 -0.22 5.62 17.20
N GLY A 24 0.52 4.89 16.36
CA GLY A 24 0.84 3.47 16.54
C GLY A 24 2.32 3.19 16.79
N ASN A 25 2.68 1.91 16.85
CA ASN A 25 4.08 1.50 16.85
C ASN A 25 4.63 1.51 15.41
N PRO A 26 5.55 2.42 15.05
CA PRO A 26 6.06 2.52 13.67
C PRO A 26 6.90 1.31 13.25
N LYS A 27 7.29 0.44 14.19
CA LYS A 27 8.03 -0.80 13.91
C LYS A 27 7.13 -1.98 13.56
N LYS A 28 5.82 -1.90 13.83
CA LYS A 28 4.88 -3.00 13.60
C LYS A 28 3.48 -2.48 13.33
N PHE A 29 3.07 -2.60 12.08
CA PHE A 29 1.74 -2.22 11.61
C PHE A 29 1.38 -3.03 10.38
N TRP A 30 0.11 -2.96 10.00
CA TRP A 30 -0.43 -3.58 8.79
C TRP A 30 -0.88 -2.49 7.81
N ILE A 31 -0.77 -2.81 6.52
CA ILE A 31 -1.32 -2.03 5.43
C ILE A 31 -2.27 -2.91 4.63
N ARG A 32 -3.40 -2.34 4.22
CA ARG A 32 -4.35 -2.96 3.31
C ARG A 32 -4.64 -2.01 2.17
N LEU A 33 -4.45 -2.47 0.94
CA LEU A 33 -4.83 -1.77 -0.27
C LEU A 33 -5.99 -2.53 -0.92
N THR A 34 -7.06 -1.82 -1.23
CA THR A 34 -8.20 -2.34 -2.00
C THR A 34 -8.36 -1.50 -3.25
N LYS A 35 -8.33 -2.14 -4.42
CA LYS A 35 -8.62 -1.51 -5.70
C LYS A 35 -10.02 -1.94 -6.14
N VAL A 36 -10.89 -0.97 -6.38
CA VAL A 36 -12.23 -1.18 -6.97
C VAL A 36 -12.38 -0.16 -8.08
N ASP A 37 -12.74 -0.64 -9.27
CA ASP A 37 -12.86 0.18 -10.48
C ASP A 37 -11.65 1.08 -10.75
N ASP A 38 -11.83 2.38 -10.74
CA ASP A 38 -10.82 3.43 -10.96
C ASP A 38 -10.38 4.09 -9.66
N SER A 39 -10.54 3.40 -8.53
CA SER A 39 -10.25 3.94 -7.21
C SER A 39 -9.45 2.96 -6.35
N ILE A 40 -8.56 3.51 -5.53
CA ILE A 40 -7.85 2.78 -4.48
C ILE A 40 -8.22 3.30 -3.11
N ARG A 41 -8.48 2.37 -2.20
CA ARG A 41 -8.61 2.60 -0.77
C ARG A 41 -7.43 1.99 -0.05
N ILE A 42 -6.77 2.80 0.75
CA ILE A 42 -5.64 2.41 1.60
C ILE A 42 -6.06 2.56 3.05
N GLN A 43 -5.88 1.50 3.80
CA GLN A 43 -6.12 1.45 5.24
C GLN A 43 -4.84 0.97 5.92
N TYR A 44 -4.67 1.37 7.17
CA TYR A 44 -3.64 0.82 8.03
C TYR A 44 -4.27 0.21 9.28
N SER A 45 -3.50 -0.60 9.99
CA SER A 45 -3.89 -1.07 11.32
C SER A 45 -2.69 -1.20 12.22
N THR A 46 -2.87 -0.97 13.51
CA THR A 46 -1.87 -1.16 14.57
C THR A 46 -2.15 -2.40 15.41
N ASN A 47 -3.34 -2.98 15.26
CA ASN A 47 -3.83 -4.11 16.06
C ASN A 47 -4.47 -5.23 15.21
N SER A 48 -4.47 -5.10 13.88
CA SER A 48 -5.13 -5.98 12.89
C SER A 48 -6.66 -6.07 12.99
N LEU A 49 -7.28 -5.35 13.92
CA LEU A 49 -8.72 -5.35 14.18
C LEU A 49 -9.39 -4.09 13.60
N THR A 50 -8.82 -2.93 13.87
CA THR A 50 -9.33 -1.63 13.43
C THR A 50 -8.55 -1.17 12.21
N TRP A 51 -9.26 -0.76 11.15
CA TRP A 51 -8.67 -0.42 9.85
C TRP A 51 -9.06 1.00 9.41
N PRO A 52 -8.59 2.06 10.10
CA PRO A 52 -8.86 3.44 9.70
C PRO A 52 -8.44 3.72 8.25
N LEU A 53 -9.23 4.57 7.58
CA LEU A 53 -8.91 5.06 6.26
C LEU A 53 -7.66 5.93 6.30
N LEU A 54 -6.73 5.65 5.39
CA LEU A 54 -5.50 6.41 5.23
C LEU A 54 -5.53 7.29 3.99
N ARG A 55 -6.00 6.73 2.88
CA ARG A 55 -6.17 7.44 1.62
C ARG A 55 -7.25 6.77 0.78
N LEU A 56 -8.08 7.60 0.17
CA LEU A 56 -8.97 7.21 -0.90
C LEU A 56 -8.67 8.12 -2.09
N CYS A 57 -8.31 7.57 -3.23
CA CYS A 57 -8.02 8.38 -4.40
C CYS A 57 -8.31 7.65 -5.72
N PRO A 58 -8.52 8.40 -6.81
CA PRO A 58 -8.55 7.84 -8.15
C PRO A 58 -7.24 7.11 -8.47
N PHE A 59 -7.34 6.05 -9.27
CA PHE A 59 -6.23 5.25 -9.74
C PHE A 59 -6.49 4.79 -11.19
N PRO A 60 -5.53 4.94 -12.11
CA PRO A 60 -5.75 4.66 -13.52
C PRO A 60 -6.26 3.24 -13.80
N LYS A 61 -7.17 3.11 -14.78
CA LYS A 61 -7.55 1.81 -15.33
C LYS A 61 -6.40 1.24 -16.16
N ALA A 62 -6.09 -0.03 -15.94
CA ALA A 62 -5.07 -0.78 -16.68
C ALA A 62 -5.48 -2.26 -16.74
N ASP A 63 -4.97 -2.97 -17.75
CA ASP A 63 -5.21 -4.40 -17.93
C ASP A 63 -4.54 -5.24 -16.83
N SER A 64 -3.44 -4.72 -16.28
CA SER A 64 -2.70 -5.35 -15.20
C SER A 64 -2.09 -4.32 -14.26
N TYR A 65 -1.84 -4.76 -13.02
CA TYR A 65 -1.27 -3.92 -11.96
C TYR A 65 -0.14 -4.67 -11.28
N PHE A 66 0.95 -3.96 -10.96
CA PHE A 66 1.99 -4.49 -10.10
C PHE A 66 1.66 -4.17 -8.64
N VAL A 67 1.64 -5.20 -7.80
CA VAL A 67 1.45 -5.05 -6.34
C VAL A 67 2.57 -5.77 -5.62
N GLY A 68 3.18 -5.08 -4.66
CA GLY A 68 4.30 -5.58 -3.90
C GLY A 68 4.54 -4.78 -2.64
N VAL A 69 5.39 -5.32 -1.79
CA VAL A 69 5.93 -4.62 -0.63
C VAL A 69 7.11 -3.74 -1.07
N MET A 70 7.25 -2.58 -0.44
CA MET A 70 8.26 -1.59 -0.81
C MET A 70 8.96 -1.08 0.45
N CYS A 71 10.27 -0.93 0.36
CA CYS A 71 11.13 -0.36 1.38
C CYS A 71 12.22 0.45 0.68
N CYS A 72 12.46 1.67 1.16
CA CYS A 72 13.44 2.57 0.57
C CYS A 72 14.18 3.36 1.64
N THR A 73 15.44 3.66 1.37
CA THR A 73 16.27 4.55 2.18
C THR A 73 16.83 5.66 1.29
N PRO A 74 16.17 6.83 1.23
CA PRO A 74 16.56 7.89 0.31
C PRO A 74 18.00 8.39 0.50
N GLU A 75 18.44 8.50 1.76
CA GLU A 75 19.74 9.11 2.10
C GLU A 75 20.76 8.14 2.71
N ARG A 76 20.30 7.06 3.36
CA ARG A 76 21.13 6.17 4.17
C ARG A 76 21.04 4.72 3.71
N LYS A 77 21.82 3.83 4.32
CA LYS A 77 21.78 2.37 4.10
C LYS A 77 21.48 1.64 5.41
N GLY A 78 21.15 0.35 5.32
CA GLY A 78 20.99 -0.52 6.50
C GLY A 78 19.59 -0.52 7.12
N LEU A 79 18.56 -0.05 6.41
CA LEU A 79 17.18 -0.29 6.83
C LEU A 79 16.83 -1.75 6.57
N GLU A 80 16.54 -2.47 7.65
CA GLU A 80 16.06 -3.84 7.60
C GLU A 80 14.56 -3.84 7.91
N VAL A 81 13.77 -4.40 6.98
CA VAL A 81 12.32 -4.51 7.12
C VAL A 81 11.91 -5.95 6.86
N LYS A 82 11.10 -6.49 7.77
CA LYS A 82 10.45 -7.78 7.59
C LYS A 82 9.00 -7.59 7.16
N PHE A 83 8.64 -8.16 6.03
CA PHE A 83 7.26 -8.29 5.59
C PHE A 83 6.75 -9.68 5.93
N SER A 84 5.56 -9.77 6.54
CA SER A 84 4.88 -11.02 6.85
C SER A 84 3.41 -10.91 6.48
N ASP A 85 2.73 -12.07 6.42
CA ASP A 85 1.27 -12.14 6.21
C ASP A 85 0.79 -11.44 4.94
N VAL A 86 1.64 -11.39 3.90
CA VAL A 86 1.31 -10.80 2.61
C VAL A 86 0.27 -11.68 1.92
N ARG A 87 -0.89 -11.09 1.62
CA ARG A 87 -2.00 -11.77 0.96
C ARG A 87 -2.56 -10.88 -0.13
N VAL A 88 -2.80 -11.46 -1.30
CA VAL A 88 -3.50 -10.82 -2.41
C VAL A 88 -4.78 -11.60 -2.64
N THR A 89 -5.91 -10.93 -2.45
CA THR A 89 -7.25 -11.52 -2.56
C THR A 89 -8.16 -10.60 -3.36
N ARG A 90 -9.34 -11.11 -3.72
CA ARG A 90 -10.40 -10.24 -4.26
C ARG A 90 -10.81 -9.20 -3.20
N PRO A 91 -11.28 -8.01 -3.62
CA PRO A 91 -11.92 -7.05 -2.73
C PRO A 91 -13.08 -7.68 -1.96
N LEU A 92 -13.30 -7.24 -0.72
CA LEU A 92 -14.34 -7.78 0.18
C LEU A 92 -15.78 -7.41 -0.20
N GLY A 93 -15.99 -6.68 -1.31
CA GLY A 93 -17.31 -6.26 -1.76
C GLY A 93 -17.97 -5.16 -0.91
N LYS A 94 -17.24 -4.54 0.04
CA LYS A 94 -17.69 -3.33 0.74
C LYS A 94 -17.47 -2.09 -0.12
N ASP A 95 -18.40 -1.15 -0.07
CA ASP A 95 -18.24 0.17 -0.68
C ASP A 95 -16.96 0.86 -0.18
N LEU A 96 -16.29 1.62 -1.06
CA LEU A 96 -15.01 2.23 -0.74
C LEU A 96 -15.10 3.24 0.42
N HIS A 97 -16.26 3.88 0.60
CA HIS A 97 -16.52 4.86 1.64
C HIS A 97 -17.00 4.21 2.95
N ASP A 98 -17.37 2.93 2.93
CA ASP A 98 -17.80 2.22 4.13
C ASP A 98 -16.58 1.85 4.99
N LEU A 99 -16.46 2.55 6.12
CA LEU A 99 -15.39 2.38 7.11
C LEU A 99 -15.83 1.57 8.34
N SER A 100 -17.05 1.01 8.32
CA SER A 100 -17.59 0.19 9.40
C SER A 100 -17.01 -1.22 9.47
#